data_AF-X0W788-F1
#
_entry.id   AF-X0W788-F1
#
_cell.length_a   1.000
_cell.length_b   1.000
_cell.length_c   1.000
_cell.angle_alpha   90.00
_cell.angle_beta   90.00
_cell.angle_gamma   90.00
#
_symmetry.space_group_name_H-M   'P 1'
#
loop_
_entity.id
_entity.type
_entity.pdbx_description
1 polymer ?
#
loop_
_entity_poly.entity_id
_entity_poly.type
_entity_poly.pdbx_seq_one_letter_code
_entity_poly.pdbx_strand_id
1 'polypeptide(L)'
;CCLEDGTVDLRLEMRITKDNEIVWYKDGELTISKSIVIKEKVGKLKAGDYKLEIVAYYGDKTSKLSQSFSIEGVEEIKIDYIPYILLLTLVIVLSFTFYTFYWYNFRFIKKRERKFRLFRTKEELAERIKELEKTTTTKEIKLHTSSIFIELWFLKNRIFIIGHILAPLSELIEKLKLKWMLKALDYKTKKLDKEIRGELDRR
;
A
#
# COMPACT_ATOMS: atom_id res chain seq x y z
N CYS A 1 62.61 -18.63 -33.62
CA CYS A 1 62.25 -19.31 -32.37
C CYS A 1 60.73 -19.31 -32.24
N CYS A 2 60.10 -20.34 -32.78
CA CYS A 2 58.67 -20.55 -32.61
C CYS A 2 58.48 -21.06 -31.19
N LEU A 3 57.89 -20.25 -30.30
CA LEU A 3 57.35 -20.78 -29.05
C LEU A 3 56.33 -21.83 -29.46
N GLU A 4 56.63 -23.10 -29.17
CA GLU A 4 55.63 -24.17 -29.16
C GLU A 4 54.42 -23.64 -28.39
N ASP A 5 53.21 -23.95 -28.84
CA ASP A 5 51.95 -23.63 -28.16
C ASP A 5 51.89 -24.41 -26.83
N GLY A 6 52.74 -24.03 -25.88
CA GLY A 6 52.85 -24.59 -24.55
C GLY A 6 51.71 -24.07 -23.70
N THR A 7 50.95 -24.98 -23.14
CA THR A 7 49.97 -24.67 -22.11
C THR A 7 50.70 -24.36 -20.80
N VAL A 8 50.29 -23.29 -20.13
CA VAL A 8 50.78 -22.91 -18.80
C VAL A 8 49.66 -23.13 -17.80
N ASP A 9 49.96 -23.86 -16.73
CA ASP A 9 49.06 -23.99 -15.59
C ASP A 9 49.18 -22.76 -14.69
N LEU A 10 48.03 -22.18 -14.36
CA LEU A 10 47.94 -20.91 -13.67
C LEU A 10 46.87 -21.01 -12.58
N ARG A 11 47.25 -20.69 -11.34
CA ARG A 11 46.31 -20.60 -10.22
C ARG A 11 45.88 -19.15 -10.03
N LEU A 12 44.57 -18.89 -9.96
CA LEU A 12 43.99 -17.57 -9.75
C LEU A 12 43.26 -17.48 -8.43
N GLU A 13 43.66 -16.53 -7.62
CA GLU A 13 42.91 -16.08 -6.45
C GLU A 13 42.27 -14.73 -6.75
N MET A 14 40.94 -14.68 -6.71
CA MET A 14 40.16 -13.47 -6.90
C MET A 14 39.43 -13.17 -5.59
N ARG A 15 39.56 -11.94 -5.09
CA ARG A 15 38.87 -11.50 -3.88
C ARG A 15 38.34 -10.09 -4.01
N ILE A 16 37.16 -9.86 -3.45
CA ILE A 16 36.58 -8.53 -3.30
C ILE A 16 36.57 -8.21 -1.82
N THR A 17 37.12 -7.04 -1.48
CA THR A 17 37.21 -6.53 -0.12
C THR A 17 36.42 -5.24 0.02
N LYS A 18 35.80 -5.06 1.19
CA LYS A 18 35.15 -3.82 1.64
C LYS A 18 35.60 -3.56 3.07
N ASP A 19 36.06 -2.35 3.37
CA ASP A 19 36.48 -1.97 4.73
C ASP A 19 37.48 -2.97 5.37
N ASN A 20 38.39 -3.52 4.56
CA ASN A 20 39.35 -4.58 4.90
C ASN A 20 38.75 -5.97 5.19
N GLU A 21 37.45 -6.18 5.02
CA GLU A 21 36.81 -7.49 5.11
C GLU A 21 36.64 -8.12 3.72
N ILE A 22 36.89 -9.42 3.59
CA ILE A 22 36.66 -10.17 2.35
C ILE A 22 35.17 -10.49 2.25
N VAL A 23 34.50 -9.87 1.28
CA VAL A 23 33.06 -10.08 1.03
C VAL A 23 32.79 -11.16 -0.02
N TRP A 24 33.80 -11.46 -0.85
CA TRP A 24 33.74 -12.50 -1.86
C TRP A 24 35.14 -13.00 -2.17
N TYR A 25 35.27 -14.31 -2.35
CA TYR A 25 36.54 -14.98 -2.65
C TYR A 25 36.30 -16.15 -3.60
N LYS A 26 37.21 -16.34 -4.54
CA LYS A 26 37.26 -17.47 -5.46
C LYS A 26 38.70 -17.84 -5.76
N ASP A 27 39.02 -19.11 -5.63
CA ASP A 27 40.28 -19.72 -6.05
C ASP A 27 39.98 -20.71 -7.19
N GLY A 28 40.91 -20.86 -8.12
CA GLY A 28 40.78 -21.82 -9.21
C GLY A 28 42.07 -21.99 -10.01
N GLU A 29 42.29 -23.21 -10.48
CA GLU A 29 43.40 -23.55 -11.38
C GLU A 29 42.89 -23.57 -12.83
N LEU A 30 43.68 -23.01 -13.74
CA LEU A 30 43.35 -22.85 -15.15
C LEU A 30 44.58 -23.15 -16.00
N THR A 31 44.41 -24.01 -16.99
CA THR A 31 45.42 -24.29 -18.01
C THR A 31 45.17 -23.38 -19.21
N ILE A 32 46.13 -22.51 -19.54
CA ILE A 32 45.97 -21.45 -20.56
C ILE A 32 47.05 -21.62 -21.63
N SER A 33 46.68 -21.52 -22.91
CA SER A 33 47.65 -21.54 -24.02
C SER A 33 48.09 -20.13 -24.47
N LYS A 34 47.17 -19.16 -24.54
CA LYS A 34 47.48 -17.75 -24.93
C LYS A 34 46.73 -16.70 -24.12
N SER A 35 45.41 -16.79 -24.05
CA SER A 35 44.58 -15.85 -23.32
C SER A 35 43.30 -16.50 -22.81
N ILE A 36 42.76 -15.96 -21.73
CA ILE A 36 41.49 -16.39 -21.14
C ILE A 36 40.67 -15.17 -20.75
N VAL A 37 39.34 -15.26 -20.89
CA VAL A 37 38.40 -14.26 -20.41
C VAL A 37 37.54 -14.89 -19.34
N ILE A 38 37.62 -14.38 -18.12
CA ILE A 38 36.84 -14.85 -16.97
C ILE A 38 35.69 -13.87 -16.75
N LYS A 39 34.47 -14.40 -16.67
CA LYS A 39 33.25 -13.62 -16.38
C LYS A 39 32.61 -14.17 -15.12
N GLU A 40 32.68 -13.40 -14.04
CA GLU A 40 32.02 -13.72 -12.77
C GLU A 40 30.87 -12.76 -12.51
N LYS A 41 29.75 -13.28 -12.00
CA LYS A 41 28.64 -12.48 -11.51
C LYS A 41 28.65 -12.51 -9.99
N VAL A 42 28.96 -11.37 -9.38
CA VAL A 42 28.92 -11.19 -7.92
C VAL A 42 27.66 -10.43 -7.54
N GLY A 43 26.74 -11.10 -6.84
CA GLY A 43 25.47 -10.52 -6.39
C GLY A 43 25.50 -10.09 -4.93
N LYS A 44 24.49 -9.30 -4.52
CA LYS A 44 24.23 -8.89 -3.12
C LYS A 44 25.33 -8.03 -2.48
N LEU A 45 26.13 -7.33 -3.28
CA LEU A 45 27.03 -6.31 -2.76
C LEU A 45 26.20 -5.10 -2.28
N LYS A 46 26.49 -4.61 -1.09
CA LYS A 46 25.86 -3.41 -0.53
C LYS A 46 26.44 -2.17 -1.22
N ALA A 47 25.79 -1.03 -1.04
CA ALA A 47 26.38 0.25 -1.44
C ALA A 47 27.74 0.47 -0.76
N GLY A 48 28.69 1.09 -1.46
CA GLY A 48 29.97 1.53 -0.92
C GLY A 48 31.16 1.20 -1.81
N ASP A 49 32.35 1.47 -1.28
CA ASP A 49 33.61 1.29 -1.99
C ASP A 49 34.18 -0.12 -1.78
N TYR A 50 34.64 -0.70 -2.88
CA TYR A 50 35.16 -2.06 -2.95
C TYR A 50 36.52 -2.07 -3.62
N LYS A 51 37.31 -3.09 -3.28
CA LYS A 51 38.59 -3.39 -3.92
C LYS A 51 38.61 -4.83 -4.41
N LEU A 52 38.70 -5.00 -5.72
CA LEU A 52 38.96 -6.27 -6.38
C LEU A 52 40.47 -6.51 -6.41
N GLU A 53 40.92 -7.64 -5.90
CA GLU A 53 42.29 -8.11 -6.03
C GLU A 53 42.29 -9.47 -6.75
N ILE A 54 43.10 -9.57 -7.80
CA ILE A 54 43.33 -10.79 -8.57
C ILE A 54 44.82 -11.12 -8.46
N VAL A 55 45.14 -12.31 -7.96
CA VAL A 55 46.51 -12.82 -7.85
C VAL A 55 46.63 -14.05 -8.74
N ALA A 56 47.59 -14.03 -9.66
CA ALA A 56 47.92 -15.12 -10.55
C ALA A 56 49.26 -15.73 -10.15
N TYR A 57 49.27 -17.05 -9.94
CA TYR A 57 50.47 -17.84 -9.66
C TYR A 57 50.77 -18.72 -10.88
N TYR A 58 51.98 -18.64 -11.42
CA TYR A 58 52.43 -19.42 -12.57
C TYR A 58 53.90 -19.81 -12.39
N GLY A 59 54.14 -21.09 -12.09
CA GLY A 59 55.44 -21.56 -11.60
C GLY A 59 55.85 -20.81 -10.32
N ASP A 60 57.07 -20.28 -10.28
CA ASP A 60 57.59 -19.50 -9.15
C ASP A 60 57.25 -18.01 -9.20
N LYS A 61 56.44 -17.58 -10.18
CA LYS A 61 56.10 -16.17 -10.40
C LYS A 61 54.69 -15.87 -9.94
N THR A 62 54.53 -14.66 -9.39
CA THR A 62 53.23 -14.14 -8.95
C THR A 62 52.97 -12.78 -9.59
N SER A 63 51.77 -12.57 -10.11
CA SER A 63 51.30 -11.27 -10.58
C SER A 63 50.06 -10.87 -9.81
N LYS A 64 49.96 -9.60 -9.43
CA LYS A 64 48.82 -9.05 -8.68
C LYS A 64 48.22 -7.87 -9.40
N LEU A 65 46.92 -7.93 -9.67
CA LEU A 65 46.11 -6.82 -10.14
C LEU A 65 45.19 -6.37 -9.01
N SER A 66 45.07 -5.07 -8.82
CA SER A 66 44.18 -4.47 -7.82
C SER A 66 43.40 -3.33 -8.46
N GLN A 67 42.08 -3.36 -8.36
CA GLN A 67 41.21 -2.32 -8.89
C GLN A 67 40.14 -1.95 -7.87
N SER A 68 40.03 -0.64 -7.59
CA SER A 68 38.97 -0.10 -6.74
C SER A 68 37.76 0.28 -7.58
N PHE A 69 36.57 0.02 -7.07
CA PHE A 69 35.30 0.40 -7.70
C PHE A 69 34.26 0.73 -6.62
N SER A 70 33.31 1.60 -6.94
CA SER A 70 32.22 1.96 -6.03
C SER A 70 30.90 1.40 -6.56
N ILE A 71 30.09 0.86 -5.67
CA ILE A 71 28.71 0.47 -5.96
C ILE A 71 27.82 1.54 -5.35
N GLU A 72 27.20 2.33 -6.22
CA GLU A 72 26.12 3.22 -5.82
C GLU A 72 24.94 2.36 -5.37
N GLY A 73 24.52 2.56 -4.12
CA GLY A 73 23.25 2.01 -3.66
C GLY A 73 22.15 2.69 -4.47
N VAL A 74 21.30 1.89 -5.10
CA VAL A 74 19.92 2.35 -5.28
C VAL A 74 19.43 2.52 -3.85
N GLU A 75 19.26 3.76 -3.40
CA GLU A 75 18.63 4.04 -2.11
C GLU A 75 17.35 3.21 -2.09
N GLU A 76 17.31 2.14 -1.29
CA GLU A 76 16.07 1.45 -1.00
C GLU A 76 15.23 2.52 -0.34
N ILE A 77 14.31 3.12 -1.12
CA ILE A 77 13.41 4.14 -0.66
C ILE A 77 12.71 3.52 0.54
N LYS A 78 13.14 3.89 1.75
CA LYS A 78 12.60 3.32 2.98
C LYS A 78 11.13 3.67 2.98
N ILE A 79 10.31 2.64 2.81
CA ILE A 79 8.86 2.74 2.68
C ILE A 79 8.23 3.03 4.07
N ASP A 80 8.89 3.84 4.89
CA ASP A 80 8.44 4.22 6.24
C ASP A 80 7.31 5.25 6.20
N TYR A 81 7.05 5.86 5.03
CA TYR A 81 6.00 6.87 4.84
C TYR A 81 4.63 6.29 4.43
N ILE A 82 4.52 5.01 4.05
CA ILE A 82 3.23 4.38 3.71
C ILE A 82 2.17 4.51 4.81
N PRO A 83 2.46 4.24 6.10
CA PRO A 83 1.42 4.37 7.13
C PRO A 83 0.92 5.81 7.27
N TYR A 84 1.79 6.81 7.09
CA TYR A 84 1.42 8.22 7.16
C TYR A 84 0.55 8.65 5.97
N ILE A 85 0.87 8.19 4.76
CA ILE A 85 0.04 8.46 3.57
C ILE A 85 -1.36 7.84 3.73
N LEU A 86 -1.45 6.61 4.25
CA LEU A 86 -2.75 5.96 4.50
C LEU A 86 -3.56 6.72 5.55
N LEU A 87 -2.93 7.17 6.63
CA LEU A 87 -3.57 7.99 7.66
C LEU A 87 -4.09 9.32 7.09
N LEU A 88 -3.26 10.03 6.33
CA LEU A 88 -3.64 11.30 5.70
C LEU A 88 -4.84 11.11 4.76
N THR A 89 -4.82 10.04 3.95
CA THR A 89 -5.91 9.72 3.01
C THR A 89 -7.22 9.46 3.76
N LEU A 90 -7.17 8.74 4.88
CA LEU A 90 -8.35 8.49 5.73
C LEU A 90 -8.94 9.80 6.27
N VAL A 91 -8.08 10.70 6.78
CA VAL A 91 -8.50 12.01 7.32
C VAL A 91 -9.18 12.87 6.25
N ILE A 92 -8.63 12.89 5.03
CA ILE A 92 -9.22 13.62 3.91
C ILE A 92 -10.60 13.07 3.55
N VAL A 93 -10.75 11.74 3.46
CA VAL A 93 -12.03 11.09 3.14
C VAL A 93 -13.07 11.34 4.24
N LEU A 94 -12.69 11.25 5.51
CA LEU A 94 -13.58 11.55 6.64
C LEU A 94 -14.01 13.02 6.65
N SER A 95 -13.10 13.94 6.37
CA SER A 95 -13.41 15.37 6.28
C SER A 95 -14.38 15.66 5.14
N PHE A 96 -14.18 15.03 3.97
CA PHE A 96 -15.04 15.19 2.81
C PHE A 96 -16.45 14.61 3.03
N THR A 97 -16.54 13.42 3.63
CA THR A 97 -17.83 12.80 3.98
C THR A 97 -18.58 13.61 5.03
N PHE A 98 -17.88 14.17 6.03
CA PHE A 98 -18.50 15.06 7.02
C PHE A 98 -19.01 16.36 6.38
N TYR A 99 -18.20 16.98 5.51
CA TYR A 99 -18.58 18.19 4.79
C TYR A 99 -19.82 17.98 3.90
N THR A 100 -19.83 16.90 3.11
CA THR A 100 -20.97 16.58 2.23
C THR A 100 -22.23 16.25 3.03
N PHE A 101 -22.11 15.54 4.15
CA PHE A 101 -23.22 15.27 5.06
C PHE A 101 -23.78 16.56 5.70
N TYR A 102 -22.90 17.42 6.21
CA TYR A 102 -23.27 18.70 6.80
C TYR A 102 -24.00 19.58 5.78
N TRP A 103 -23.45 19.69 4.57
CA TRP A 103 -24.06 20.44 3.48
C TRP A 103 -25.44 19.91 3.09
N TYR A 104 -25.59 18.59 3.02
CA TYR A 104 -26.88 17.96 2.70
C TYR A 104 -27.94 18.24 3.77
N ASN A 105 -27.59 18.08 5.05
CA ASN A 105 -28.48 18.37 6.17
C ASN A 105 -28.86 19.85 6.22
N PHE A 106 -27.91 20.76 6.01
CA PHE A 106 -28.18 22.19 5.96
C PHE A 106 -29.19 22.55 4.87
N ARG A 107 -29.04 22.00 3.65
CA ARG A 107 -30.03 22.19 2.57
C ARG A 107 -31.39 21.60 2.93
N PHE A 108 -31.42 20.48 3.62
CA PHE A 108 -32.67 19.84 4.03
C PHE A 108 -33.42 20.67 5.09
N ILE A 109 -32.71 21.20 6.08
CA ILE A 109 -33.26 22.13 7.10
C ILE A 109 -33.84 23.36 6.41
N LYS A 110 -33.06 24.00 5.52
CA LYS A 110 -33.52 25.19 4.79
C LYS A 110 -34.75 24.90 3.90
N LYS A 111 -34.85 23.69 3.33
CA LYS A 111 -36.03 23.26 2.57
C LYS A 111 -37.25 23.02 3.46
N ARG A 112 -37.06 22.46 4.67
CA ARG A 112 -38.12 22.31 5.68
C ARG A 112 -38.64 23.66 6.15
N GLU A 113 -37.77 24.62 6.45
CA GLU A 113 -38.18 25.98 6.84
C GLU A 113 -39.01 26.69 5.76
N ARG A 114 -38.64 26.52 4.49
CA ARG A 114 -39.44 27.05 3.37
C ARG A 114 -40.82 26.39 3.32
N LYS A 115 -40.91 25.07 3.49
CA LYS A 115 -42.19 24.37 3.57
C LYS A 115 -43.03 24.85 4.76
N PHE A 116 -42.45 24.98 5.95
CA PHE A 116 -43.15 25.46 7.14
C PHE A 116 -43.69 26.89 6.99
N ARG A 117 -42.92 27.81 6.39
CA ARG A 117 -43.43 29.14 6.04
C ARG A 117 -44.61 29.08 5.07
N LEU A 118 -44.51 28.22 4.07
CA LEU A 118 -45.55 28.03 3.06
C LEU A 118 -46.82 27.38 3.66
N PHE A 119 -46.67 26.51 4.66
CA PHE A 119 -47.79 25.97 5.44
C PHE A 119 -48.43 27.04 6.32
N ARG A 120 -47.66 27.86 7.03
CA ARG A 120 -48.21 28.97 7.82
C ARG A 120 -48.96 29.97 6.95
N THR A 121 -48.39 30.36 5.80
CA THR A 121 -49.11 31.23 4.85
C THR A 121 -50.33 30.55 4.26
N LYS A 122 -50.33 29.22 4.09
CA LYS A 122 -51.50 28.46 3.63
C LYS A 122 -52.56 28.31 4.71
N GLU A 123 -52.20 28.20 5.98
CA GLU A 123 -53.12 28.22 7.11
C GLU A 123 -53.73 29.61 7.28
N GLU A 124 -52.92 30.68 7.21
CA GLU A 124 -53.42 32.06 7.18
C GLU A 124 -54.30 32.32 5.93
N LEU A 125 -53.94 31.78 4.77
CA LEU A 125 -54.80 31.83 3.58
C LEU A 125 -56.06 31.00 3.78
N ALA A 126 -55.98 29.83 4.41
CA ALA A 126 -57.10 28.92 4.63
C ALA A 126 -58.05 29.48 5.68
N GLU A 127 -57.58 30.20 6.70
CA GLU A 127 -58.40 30.95 7.64
C GLU A 127 -59.12 32.11 6.95
N ARG A 128 -58.41 32.89 6.12
CA ARG A 128 -59.02 33.93 5.28
C ARG A 128 -60.00 33.35 4.26
N ILE A 129 -59.70 32.18 3.68
CA ILE A 129 -60.60 31.45 2.80
C ILE A 129 -61.77 30.88 3.61
N LYS A 130 -61.63 30.48 4.87
CA LYS A 130 -62.73 30.03 5.74
C LYS A 130 -63.66 31.19 6.12
N GLU A 131 -63.10 32.37 6.34
CA GLU A 131 -63.87 33.62 6.48
C GLU A 131 -64.62 33.95 5.18
N LEU A 132 -64.02 33.70 4.01
CA LEU A 132 -64.64 33.86 2.70
C LEU A 132 -65.57 32.70 2.27
N GLU A 133 -65.38 31.48 2.77
CA GLU A 133 -66.22 30.28 2.53
C GLU A 133 -67.43 30.26 3.46
N LYS A 134 -67.39 31.00 4.58
CA LYS A 134 -68.61 31.42 5.27
C LYS A 134 -69.57 32.18 4.35
N THR A 135 -69.08 32.69 3.21
CA THR A 135 -69.87 33.29 2.14
C THR A 135 -70.07 32.42 0.90
N THR A 136 -69.52 31.21 0.79
CA THR A 136 -69.93 30.29 -0.29
C THR A 136 -69.38 28.88 -0.08
N THR A 137 -70.26 27.90 -0.28
CA THR A 137 -70.07 26.49 0.08
C THR A 137 -69.32 25.66 -0.97
N THR A 138 -68.37 24.85 -0.47
CA THR A 138 -67.95 23.49 -0.88
C THR A 138 -67.15 23.32 -2.18
N LYS A 139 -65.86 22.94 -2.01
CA LYS A 139 -65.23 21.69 -2.50
C LYS A 139 -63.72 21.80 -2.39
N GLU A 140 -63.07 20.84 -1.71
CA GLU A 140 -61.89 20.11 -2.22
C GLU A 140 -61.20 19.24 -1.14
N ILE A 141 -61.75 18.05 -0.93
CA ILE A 141 -61.05 16.93 -0.27
C ILE A 141 -60.51 16.04 -1.39
N LYS A 142 -59.35 16.39 -1.98
CA LYS A 142 -58.66 15.49 -2.93
C LYS A 142 -57.14 15.65 -3.04
N LEU A 143 -56.51 16.57 -2.30
CA LEU A 143 -55.07 16.87 -2.41
C LEU A 143 -54.16 16.25 -1.34
N HIS A 144 -54.72 15.59 -0.30
CA HIS A 144 -53.92 15.09 0.83
C HIS A 144 -53.33 13.68 0.63
N THR A 145 -53.82 12.88 -0.30
CA THR A 145 -53.40 11.48 -0.49
C THR A 145 -52.11 11.31 -1.32
N SER A 146 -51.76 12.28 -2.18
CA SER A 146 -50.55 12.22 -3.03
C SER A 146 -49.27 12.61 -2.27
N SER A 147 -49.37 13.38 -1.20
CA SER A 147 -48.20 13.78 -0.38
C SER A 147 -47.64 12.61 0.44
N ILE A 148 -48.50 11.71 0.92
CA ILE A 148 -48.10 10.56 1.75
C ILE A 148 -47.36 9.51 0.91
N PHE A 149 -47.75 9.33 -0.35
CA PHE A 149 -47.11 8.37 -1.27
C PHE A 149 -45.66 8.74 -1.60
N ILE A 150 -45.35 10.04 -1.74
CA ILE A 150 -44.00 10.51 -2.04
C ILE A 150 -43.07 10.25 -0.84
N GLU A 151 -43.54 10.47 0.39
CA GLU A 151 -42.71 10.23 1.58
C GLU A 151 -42.41 8.75 1.80
N LEU A 152 -43.38 7.85 1.54
CA LEU A 152 -43.17 6.41 1.60
C LEU A 152 -42.18 5.92 0.52
N TRP A 153 -42.23 6.49 -0.69
CA TRP A 153 -41.30 6.16 -1.76
C TRP A 153 -39.85 6.55 -1.43
N PHE A 154 -39.64 7.72 -0.81
CA PHE A 154 -38.31 8.16 -0.37
C PHE A 154 -37.74 7.30 0.76
N LEU A 155 -38.57 6.81 1.67
CA LEU A 155 -38.13 5.96 2.77
C LEU A 155 -37.62 4.60 2.27
N LYS A 156 -38.30 4.01 1.28
CA LYS A 156 -37.93 2.73 0.68
C LYS A 156 -36.59 2.80 -0.06
N ASN A 157 -36.33 3.89 -0.79
CA ASN A 157 -35.06 4.09 -1.50
C ASN A 157 -33.86 4.33 -0.56
N ARG A 158 -34.07 4.93 0.62
CA ARG A 158 -32.98 5.12 1.59
C ARG A 158 -32.49 3.81 2.19
N ILE A 159 -33.40 2.89 2.52
CA ILE A 159 -33.05 1.57 3.07
C ILE A 159 -32.26 0.75 2.03
N PHE A 160 -32.64 0.85 0.75
CA PHE A 160 -31.95 0.16 -0.35
C PHE A 160 -30.50 0.63 -0.54
N ILE A 161 -30.25 1.94 -0.48
CA ILE A 161 -28.90 2.51 -0.63
C ILE A 161 -27.99 2.14 0.55
N ILE A 162 -28.54 2.14 1.78
CA ILE A 162 -27.78 1.77 2.98
C ILE A 162 -27.37 0.29 2.92
N GLY A 163 -28.24 -0.61 2.46
CA GLY A 163 -27.92 -2.03 2.28
C GLY A 163 -26.83 -2.28 1.24
N HIS A 164 -26.86 -1.60 0.10
CA HIS A 164 -25.88 -1.80 -0.97
C HIS A 164 -24.48 -1.25 -0.67
N ILE A 165 -24.36 -0.25 0.20
CA ILE A 165 -23.06 0.32 0.60
C ILE A 165 -22.46 -0.46 1.80
N LEU A 166 -23.29 -0.91 2.74
CA LEU A 166 -22.79 -1.61 3.94
C LEU A 166 -22.36 -3.06 3.66
N ALA A 167 -23.00 -3.75 2.72
CA ALA A 167 -22.65 -5.12 2.36
C ALA A 167 -21.17 -5.29 1.91
N PRO A 168 -20.66 -4.53 0.91
CA PRO A 168 -19.26 -4.66 0.51
C PRO A 168 -18.27 -4.18 1.59
N LEU A 169 -18.67 -3.26 2.46
CA LEU A 169 -17.86 -2.79 3.58
C LEU A 169 -17.68 -3.88 4.65
N SER A 170 -18.72 -4.66 4.93
CA SER A 170 -18.64 -5.78 5.88
C SER A 170 -17.67 -6.88 5.40
N GLU A 171 -17.72 -7.22 4.11
CA GLU A 171 -16.83 -8.21 3.50
C GLU A 171 -15.37 -7.75 3.49
N LEU A 172 -15.14 -6.45 3.30
CA LEU A 172 -13.81 -5.85 3.30
C LEU A 172 -13.19 -5.82 4.70
N ILE A 173 -14.01 -5.57 5.74
CA ILE A 173 -13.61 -5.63 7.14
C ILE A 173 -13.23 -7.06 7.54
N GLU A 174 -13.99 -8.07 7.12
CA GLU A 174 -13.66 -9.48 7.41
C GLU A 174 -12.37 -9.92 6.73
N LYS A 175 -12.16 -9.57 5.45
CA LYS A 175 -10.90 -9.87 4.73
C LYS A 175 -9.69 -9.23 5.39
N LEU A 176 -9.82 -7.98 5.86
CA LEU A 176 -8.76 -7.31 6.60
C LEU A 176 -8.47 -8.01 7.93
N LYS A 177 -9.50 -8.34 8.71
CA LYS A 177 -9.35 -9.05 9.99
C LYS A 177 -8.64 -10.39 9.81
N LEU A 178 -9.01 -11.16 8.80
CA LEU A 178 -8.38 -12.45 8.47
C LEU A 178 -6.90 -12.29 8.11
N LYS A 179 -6.55 -11.27 7.32
CA LYS A 179 -5.16 -10.97 6.95
C LYS A 179 -4.30 -10.61 8.15
N TRP A 180 -4.84 -9.82 9.10
CA TRP A 180 -4.14 -9.47 10.34
C TRP A 180 -3.96 -10.69 11.24
N MET A 181 -4.98 -11.55 11.38
CA MET A 181 -4.88 -12.79 12.16
C MET A 181 -3.83 -13.75 11.58
N LEU A 182 -3.79 -13.92 10.26
CA LEU A 182 -2.77 -14.76 9.60
C LEU A 182 -1.35 -14.22 9.82
N LYS A 183 -1.16 -12.90 9.75
CA LYS A 183 0.14 -12.27 10.00
C LYS A 183 0.59 -12.42 11.46
N ALA A 184 -0.36 -12.33 12.41
CA ALA A 184 -0.08 -12.59 13.82
C ALA A 184 0.26 -14.05 14.09
N LEU A 185 -0.39 -14.98 13.38
CA LEU A 185 -0.11 -16.42 13.47
C LEU A 185 1.29 -16.74 12.95
N ASP A 186 1.67 -16.22 11.77
CA ASP A 186 3.01 -16.39 11.17
C ASP A 186 4.12 -15.82 12.06
N TYR A 187 3.85 -14.71 12.74
CA TYR A 187 4.80 -14.16 13.71
C TYR A 187 4.99 -15.08 14.92
N LYS A 188 3.90 -15.64 15.45
CA LYS A 188 3.96 -16.58 16.58
C LYS A 188 4.67 -17.88 16.21
N THR A 189 4.41 -18.44 15.04
CA THR A 189 5.07 -19.67 14.58
C THR A 189 6.57 -19.44 14.41
N LYS A 190 7.00 -18.35 13.77
CA LYS A 190 8.43 -18.00 13.63
C LYS A 190 9.13 -17.79 14.97
N LYS A 191 8.44 -17.20 15.95
CA LYS A 191 8.99 -17.03 17.30
C LYS A 191 9.19 -18.38 17.99
N LEU A 192 8.19 -19.26 17.91
CA LEU A 192 8.25 -20.61 18.49
C LEU A 192 9.35 -21.44 17.84
N ASP A 193 9.50 -21.36 16.52
CA ASP A 193 10.55 -22.05 15.76
C ASP A 193 11.96 -21.63 16.20
N LYS A 194 12.13 -20.35 16.56
CA LYS A 194 13.39 -19.80 17.07
C LYS A 194 13.69 -20.26 18.50
N GLU A 195 12.66 -20.34 19.34
CA GLU A 195 12.78 -20.88 20.71
C GLU A 195 13.15 -22.37 20.68
N ILE A 196 12.48 -23.18 19.86
CA ILE A 196 12.77 -24.62 19.71
C ILE A 196 14.21 -24.86 19.22
N ARG A 197 14.67 -24.14 18.19
CA ARG A 197 16.06 -24.27 17.70
C ARG A 197 17.09 -23.90 18.78
N GLY A 198 16.84 -22.79 19.50
CA GLY A 198 17.73 -22.36 20.57
C GLY A 198 17.75 -23.30 21.79
N GLU A 199 16.75 -24.16 21.94
CA GLU A 199 16.70 -25.20 22.98
C GLU A 199 17.35 -26.51 22.50
N LEU A 200 17.24 -26.82 21.20
CA LEU A 200 17.93 -27.94 20.56
C LEU A 200 19.44 -27.75 20.56
N ASP A 201 19.93 -26.53 20.25
CA ASP A 201 21.37 -26.21 20.26
C ASP A 201 21.98 -26.21 21.68
N ARG A 202 21.14 -26.20 22.73
CA ARG A 202 21.56 -26.23 24.14
C ARG A 202 21.61 -27.64 24.74
N ARG A 203 21.14 -28.67 24.03
CA ARG A 203 21.19 -30.08 24.44
C ARG A 203 22.26 -30.83 23.68
#